data_AF-A0A523J1Y7-F1
#
_entry.id   AF-A0A523J1Y7-F1
#
_cell.length_a   1.000
_cell.length_b   1.000
_cell.length_c   1.000
_cell.angle_alpha   90.00
_cell.angle_beta   90.00
_cell.angle_gamma   90.00
#
_symmetry.space_group_name_H-M   'P 1'
#
loop_
_entity.id
_entity.type
_entity.pdbx_description
1 polymer ?
#
loop_
_entity_poly.entity_id
_entity_poly.type
_entity_poly.pdbx_seq_one_letter_code
_entity_poly.pdbx_strand_id
1 'polypeptide(L)'
;MKTRKVLLTFLSGLIIIGGLLPALSIANEKGASKINPTKNDIEGSEFAMASPPLLYEVVLTSLSGEIFVNPAYTGRINTVRALDRNHLLGKKVDIETRTLTDGWKKLNVPSSLSGTFGLVVSGKNGILKITLPQNTANSSGGGTLRPIGGLFIEFGSLHATFTFPDVNILEPSKYEIGILNSANNSFINGDIIVLKNNQAAVGFENLPSSVVNKDGMIRISLKKSDGTFISSDLPAWGYNIIVSETDTGVPAPITAEVFGLSDNEEISFNFVSLTGQVINPSTKTLTVGEINKGVQISTITTKIEGPQPIAVTVKRLK
;
A
#
# COMPACT_ATOMS: atom_id res chain seq x y z
N MET A 1 35.28 10.50 -21.06
CA MET A 1 33.83 10.61 -20.79
C MET A 1 33.58 10.14 -19.37
N LYS A 2 32.87 10.94 -18.55
CA LYS A 2 32.57 10.58 -17.16
C LYS A 2 31.30 9.72 -17.13
N THR A 3 31.46 8.45 -16.79
CA THR A 3 30.41 7.45 -16.58
C THR A 3 29.60 7.80 -15.33
N ARG A 4 28.27 7.77 -15.40
CA ARG A 4 27.40 7.92 -14.22
C ARG A 4 26.27 6.88 -14.27
N LYS A 5 26.09 6.20 -13.14
CA LYS A 5 25.19 5.06 -12.91
C LYS A 5 23.72 5.45 -12.84
N VAL A 6 22.84 4.53 -13.19
CA VAL A 6 21.38 4.67 -13.18
C VAL A 6 20.77 3.74 -12.13
N LEU A 7 20.04 4.32 -11.18
CA LEU A 7 19.28 3.62 -10.12
C LEU A 7 17.85 3.35 -10.62
N LEU A 8 17.38 2.11 -10.75
CA LEU A 8 15.97 1.83 -11.10
C LEU A 8 15.06 1.93 -9.85
N THR A 9 13.93 2.61 -9.96
CA THR A 9 12.89 2.71 -8.91
C THR A 9 11.64 1.95 -9.33
N PHE A 10 11.14 1.01 -8.52
CA PHE A 10 9.95 0.23 -8.82
C PHE A 10 8.66 1.06 -8.70
N LEU A 11 7.75 0.93 -9.67
CA LEU A 11 6.40 1.49 -9.62
C LEU A 11 5.41 0.36 -9.89
N SER A 12 4.82 -0.23 -8.85
CA SER A 12 3.69 -1.15 -8.99
C SER A 12 2.43 -0.33 -9.25
N GLY A 13 2.02 -0.28 -10.51
CA GLY A 13 0.76 0.35 -10.91
C GLY A 13 -0.41 -0.61 -10.77
N LEU A 14 -1.24 -0.42 -9.75
CA LEU A 14 -2.64 -0.83 -9.80
C LEU A 14 -3.32 0.03 -10.88
N ILE A 15 -3.77 -0.61 -11.96
CA ILE A 15 -4.58 0.05 -12.99
C ILE A 15 -5.92 0.45 -12.36
N ILE A 16 -6.08 1.74 -12.04
CA ILE A 16 -7.41 2.33 -11.84
C ILE A 16 -7.88 2.83 -13.21
N ILE A 17 -8.70 2.02 -13.88
CA ILE A 17 -9.57 2.53 -14.96
C ILE A 17 -10.68 3.32 -14.27
N GLY A 18 -10.65 4.64 -14.41
CA GLY A 18 -11.72 5.53 -13.95
C GLY A 18 -11.23 6.96 -13.86
N GLY A 19 -11.54 7.76 -14.88
CA GLY A 19 -11.00 9.11 -15.07
C GLY A 19 -11.18 10.01 -13.84
N LEU A 20 -10.06 10.56 -13.37
CA LEU A 20 -10.04 11.80 -12.62
C LEU A 20 -9.38 12.86 -13.50
N LEU A 21 -10.22 13.72 -14.07
CA LEU A 21 -9.83 15.07 -14.46
C LEU A 21 -9.22 15.76 -13.23
N PRO A 22 -8.09 16.47 -13.35
CA PRO A 22 -7.59 17.27 -12.25
C PRO A 22 -8.61 18.37 -11.95
N ALA A 23 -9.11 18.39 -10.71
CA ALA A 23 -9.93 19.46 -10.17
C ALA A 23 -9.08 20.72 -10.00
N LEU A 24 -8.88 21.45 -11.10
CA LEU A 24 -8.67 22.89 -11.06
C LEU A 24 -10.05 23.56 -11.00
N SER A 25 -10.17 24.56 -10.12
CA SER A 25 -11.29 25.49 -9.99
C SER A 25 -12.51 25.03 -9.16
N ILE A 26 -12.44 25.24 -7.85
CA ILE A 26 -13.54 25.89 -7.11
C ILE A 26 -12.94 26.83 -6.06
N ALA A 27 -12.59 28.03 -6.50
CA ALA A 27 -12.46 29.20 -5.64
C ALA A 27 -12.78 30.43 -6.49
N ASN A 28 -14.07 30.71 -6.71
CA ASN A 28 -14.49 32.07 -7.00
C ASN A 28 -15.97 32.25 -6.66
N GLU A 29 -16.25 32.66 -5.44
CA GLU A 29 -17.43 33.47 -5.17
C GLU A 29 -17.04 34.72 -4.39
N LYS A 30 -17.36 35.85 -5.03
CA LYS A 30 -17.57 37.22 -4.49
C LYS A 30 -16.33 38.06 -4.18
N GLY A 31 -16.14 39.05 -5.05
CA GLY A 31 -15.38 40.26 -4.74
C GLY A 31 -14.89 40.99 -5.98
N ALA A 32 -15.79 41.60 -6.75
CA ALA A 32 -15.40 42.53 -7.80
C ALA A 32 -14.66 43.74 -7.18
N SER A 33 -13.40 43.93 -7.53
CA SER A 33 -12.73 45.23 -7.45
C SER A 33 -11.73 45.36 -8.60
N LYS A 34 -11.91 46.42 -9.38
CA LYS A 34 -11.06 46.81 -10.51
C LYS A 34 -9.67 47.20 -10.00
N ILE A 35 -8.61 46.61 -10.55
CA ILE A 35 -7.27 47.18 -10.47
C ILE A 35 -6.59 47.07 -11.84
N ASN A 36 -6.20 48.23 -12.38
CA ASN A 36 -5.43 48.43 -13.61
C ASN A 36 -4.02 47.81 -13.49
N PRO A 37 -3.42 47.29 -14.58
CA PRO A 37 -2.09 46.71 -14.52
C PRO A 37 -1.03 47.79 -14.78
N THR A 38 -0.25 48.13 -13.75
CA THR A 38 1.04 48.80 -13.98
C THR A 38 2.09 48.29 -13.00
N LYS A 39 3.13 47.69 -13.61
CA LYS A 39 4.56 47.74 -13.27
C LYS A 39 5.05 46.92 -12.07
N ASN A 40 5.90 45.95 -12.42
CA ASN A 40 7.01 45.35 -11.67
C ASN A 40 6.65 44.66 -10.36
N ASP A 41 6.63 43.32 -10.41
CA ASP A 41 7.47 42.45 -9.57
C ASP A 41 7.25 41.00 -10.04
N ILE A 42 8.07 40.54 -10.99
CA ILE A 42 8.24 39.11 -11.25
C ILE A 42 9.31 38.65 -10.26
N GLU A 43 8.92 38.52 -8.99
CA GLU A 43 9.61 37.58 -8.13
C GLU A 43 9.04 36.21 -8.44
N GLY A 44 9.89 35.37 -9.04
CA GLY A 44 9.61 33.97 -9.27
C GLY A 44 9.36 33.28 -7.93
N SER A 45 8.10 33.23 -7.51
CA SER A 45 7.66 32.18 -6.62
C SER A 45 7.80 30.89 -7.42
N GLU A 46 8.85 30.13 -7.13
CA GLU A 46 8.81 28.68 -7.28
C GLU A 46 7.45 28.25 -6.73
N PHE A 47 6.50 27.99 -7.62
CA PHE A 47 5.38 27.13 -7.31
C PHE A 47 6.02 25.78 -7.06
N ALA A 48 6.50 25.57 -5.84
CA ALA A 48 6.76 24.26 -5.32
C ALA A 48 5.44 23.51 -5.51
N MET A 49 5.37 22.69 -6.57
CA MET A 49 4.26 21.77 -6.74
C MET A 49 4.28 20.92 -5.49
N ALA A 50 3.41 21.24 -4.52
CA ALA A 50 3.21 20.42 -3.36
C ALA A 50 2.97 19.01 -3.90
N SER A 51 3.83 18.07 -3.52
CA SER A 51 3.69 16.68 -3.92
C SER A 51 2.23 16.29 -3.69
N PRO A 52 1.56 15.65 -4.67
CA PRO A 52 0.18 15.23 -4.48
C PRO A 52 0.09 14.40 -3.19
N PRO A 53 -0.98 14.59 -2.39
CA PRO A 53 -1.15 13.88 -1.14
C PRO A 53 -1.13 12.37 -1.41
N LEU A 54 -0.36 11.63 -0.60
CA LEU A 54 -0.22 10.18 -0.75
C LEU A 54 -1.57 9.50 -0.51
N LEU A 55 -1.95 8.57 -1.40
CA LEU A 55 -3.14 7.75 -1.27
C LEU A 55 -2.76 6.40 -0.64
N TYR A 56 -3.44 6.06 0.46
CA TYR A 56 -3.33 4.77 1.12
C TYR A 56 -4.66 4.04 1.04
N GLU A 57 -4.63 2.76 0.69
CA GLU A 57 -5.84 1.93 0.64
C GLU A 57 -5.76 0.84 1.70
N VAL A 58 -6.83 0.68 2.48
CA VAL A 58 -6.94 -0.35 3.50
C VAL A 58 -8.31 -1.00 3.47
N VAL A 59 -8.39 -2.23 3.98
CA VAL A 59 -9.62 -3.01 4.01
C VAL A 59 -10.02 -3.29 5.45
N LEU A 60 -11.29 -3.11 5.81
CA LEU A 60 -11.87 -3.52 7.09
C LEU A 60 -13.12 -4.37 6.85
N THR A 61 -13.48 -5.28 7.76
CA THR A 61 -14.73 -6.05 7.64
C THR A 61 -15.99 -5.25 7.99
N SER A 62 -15.84 -4.11 8.68
CA SER A 62 -16.94 -3.20 9.00
C SER A 62 -16.46 -1.76 9.16
N LEU A 63 -17.22 -0.83 8.60
CA LEU A 63 -16.98 0.60 8.70
C LEU A 63 -17.67 1.25 9.90
N SER A 64 -18.71 0.63 10.48
CA SER A 64 -19.48 1.24 11.57
C SER A 64 -18.76 1.20 12.92
N GLY A 65 -19.05 2.17 13.79
CA GLY A 65 -18.43 2.28 15.11
C GLY A 65 -17.10 3.03 15.07
N GLU A 66 -16.24 2.78 16.05
CA GLU A 66 -14.97 3.48 16.20
C GLU A 66 -13.92 2.96 15.22
N ILE A 67 -13.26 3.88 14.53
CA ILE A 67 -12.08 3.63 13.70
C ILE A 67 -10.99 4.61 14.12
N PHE A 68 -9.81 4.10 14.43
CA PHE A 68 -8.66 4.89 14.83
C PHE A 68 -7.69 5.00 13.65
N VAL A 69 -7.41 6.21 13.21
CA VAL A 69 -6.54 6.51 12.07
C VAL A 69 -5.22 7.08 12.57
N ASN A 70 -4.13 6.49 12.12
CA ASN A 70 -2.79 6.96 12.44
C ASN A 70 -2.55 8.34 11.78
N PRO A 71 -2.12 9.36 12.56
CA PRO A 71 -1.96 10.71 12.05
C PRO A 71 -0.82 10.83 11.03
N ALA A 72 0.09 9.86 10.91
CA ALA A 72 1.10 9.83 9.86
C ALA A 72 0.48 9.85 8.45
N TYR A 73 -0.67 9.19 8.26
CA TYR A 73 -1.27 8.95 6.93
C TYR A 73 -2.25 10.03 6.48
N THR A 74 -2.79 10.81 7.42
CA THR A 74 -3.79 11.84 7.11
C THR A 74 -3.48 13.19 7.76
N GLY A 75 -2.70 13.22 8.84
CA GLY A 75 -2.48 14.42 9.64
C GLY A 75 -3.77 14.90 10.29
N ARG A 76 -4.09 16.19 10.10
CA ARG A 76 -5.39 16.75 10.46
C ARG A 76 -6.41 16.36 9.39
N ILE A 77 -7.45 15.63 9.78
CA ILE A 77 -8.56 15.25 8.88
C ILE A 77 -9.40 16.50 8.59
N ASN A 78 -9.63 16.75 7.31
CA ASN A 78 -10.43 17.88 6.81
C ASN A 78 -11.83 17.42 6.40
N THR A 79 -11.93 16.25 5.76
CA THR A 79 -13.20 15.72 5.24
C THR A 79 -13.22 14.21 5.29
N VAL A 80 -14.41 13.65 5.52
CA VAL A 80 -14.70 12.24 5.26
C VAL A 80 -15.87 12.14 4.27
N ARG A 81 -15.74 11.28 3.27
CA ARG A 81 -16.76 11.03 2.24
C ARG A 81 -17.06 9.54 2.17
N ALA A 82 -18.32 9.20 1.94
CA ALA A 82 -18.69 7.83 1.63
C ALA A 82 -18.27 7.49 0.20
N LEU A 83 -17.95 6.23 -0.01
CA LEU A 83 -17.66 5.61 -1.30
C LEU A 83 -18.73 4.56 -1.58
N ASP A 84 -19.31 4.57 -2.77
CA ASP A 84 -20.22 3.52 -3.21
C ASP A 84 -19.46 2.31 -3.80
N ARG A 85 -20.20 1.25 -4.15
CA ARG A 85 -19.61 0.03 -4.72
C ARG A 85 -19.03 0.22 -6.13
N ASN A 86 -19.37 1.30 -6.81
CA ASN A 86 -18.80 1.67 -8.10
C ASN A 86 -17.53 2.52 -7.92
N HIS A 87 -17.03 2.66 -6.68
CA HIS A 87 -15.90 3.50 -6.32
C HIS A 87 -16.13 4.98 -6.63
N LEU A 88 -17.38 5.42 -6.71
CA LEU A 88 -17.71 6.82 -6.92
C LEU A 88 -17.77 7.54 -5.58
N LEU A 89 -17.11 8.69 -5.52
CA LEU A 89 -17.09 9.56 -4.34
C LEU A 89 -18.49 10.13 -4.11
N GLY A 90 -19.08 9.76 -2.99
CA GLY A 90 -20.37 10.26 -2.55
C GLY A 90 -20.29 11.64 -1.90
N LYS A 91 -21.43 12.02 -1.30
CA LYS A 91 -21.54 13.26 -0.53
C LYS A 91 -20.58 13.25 0.67
N LYS A 92 -20.20 14.46 1.11
CA LYS A 92 -19.54 14.64 2.41
C LYS A 92 -20.46 14.06 3.49
N VAL A 93 -19.85 13.35 4.42
CA VAL A 93 -20.56 12.73 5.53
C VAL A 93 -20.11 13.38 6.82
N ASP A 94 -21.07 13.68 7.68
CA ASP A 94 -20.78 14.20 9.02
C ASP A 94 -20.41 13.03 9.92
N ILE A 95 -19.11 12.84 10.09
CA ILE A 95 -18.52 11.85 10.99
C ILE A 95 -17.80 12.62 12.10
N GLU A 96 -18.21 12.36 13.35
CA GLU A 96 -17.54 12.92 14.50
C GLU A 96 -16.08 12.42 14.51
N THR A 97 -15.15 13.37 14.48
CA THR A 97 -13.72 13.10 14.50
C THR A 97 -13.11 13.73 15.74
N ARG A 98 -12.50 12.91 16.58
CA ARG A 98 -11.82 13.33 17.81
C ARG A 98 -10.32 13.05 17.72
N THR A 99 -9.49 13.96 18.22
CA THR A 99 -8.06 13.68 18.43
C THR A 99 -7.87 13.10 19.83
N LEU A 100 -7.17 11.97 19.93
CA LEU A 100 -6.80 11.33 21.19
C LEU A 100 -5.51 11.95 21.76
N THR A 101 -5.20 11.62 23.01
CA THR A 101 -4.03 12.14 23.74
C THR A 101 -2.70 11.72 23.11
N ASP A 102 -2.67 10.56 22.46
CA ASP A 102 -1.52 10.04 21.70
C ASP A 102 -1.48 10.55 20.23
N GLY A 103 -2.34 11.52 19.89
CA GLY A 103 -2.38 12.18 18.59
C GLY A 103 -3.23 11.47 17.52
N TRP A 104 -3.62 10.21 17.76
CA TRP A 104 -4.46 9.43 16.85
C TRP A 104 -5.83 10.06 16.64
N LYS A 105 -6.41 9.82 15.46
CA LYS A 105 -7.76 10.32 15.12
C LYS A 105 -8.77 9.21 15.31
N LYS A 106 -9.75 9.43 16.19
CA LYS A 106 -10.90 8.56 16.34
C LYS A 106 -12.05 9.07 15.49
N LEU A 107 -12.54 8.24 14.59
CA LEU A 107 -13.72 8.47 13.76
C LEU A 107 -14.86 7.64 14.35
N ASN A 108 -15.96 8.29 14.74
CA ASN A 108 -17.17 7.61 15.19
C ASN A 108 -18.13 7.48 14.01
N VAL A 109 -18.06 6.36 13.29
CA VAL A 109 -18.86 6.13 12.08
C VAL A 109 -20.26 5.65 12.48
N PRO A 110 -21.33 6.42 12.21
CA PRO A 110 -22.68 6.03 12.59
C PRO A 110 -23.15 4.78 11.84
N SER A 111 -24.02 4.00 12.48
CA SER A 111 -24.61 2.77 11.91
C SER A 111 -25.42 3.03 10.63
N SER A 112 -25.91 4.26 10.42
CA SER A 112 -26.57 4.69 9.18
C SER A 112 -25.66 4.59 7.95
N LEU A 113 -24.34 4.53 8.13
CA LEU A 113 -23.35 4.37 7.06
C LEU A 113 -22.88 2.92 6.88
N SER A 114 -23.48 1.96 7.58
CA SER A 114 -23.12 0.52 7.46
C SER A 114 -23.31 -0.05 6.05
N GLY A 115 -24.21 0.55 5.25
CA GLY A 115 -24.42 0.18 3.85
C GLY A 115 -23.42 0.77 2.86
N THR A 116 -22.50 1.63 3.30
CA THR A 116 -21.47 2.22 2.42
C THR A 116 -20.39 1.19 2.09
N PHE A 117 -19.82 1.27 0.89
CA PHE A 117 -18.75 0.35 0.49
C PHE A 117 -17.39 0.78 1.06
N GLY A 118 -17.17 2.09 1.20
CA GLY A 118 -15.95 2.62 1.75
C GLY A 118 -16.09 4.02 2.29
N LEU A 119 -15.00 4.49 2.91
CA LEU A 119 -14.80 5.86 3.36
C LEU A 119 -13.52 6.39 2.73
N VAL A 120 -13.56 7.65 2.27
CA VAL A 120 -12.38 8.40 1.87
C VAL A 120 -12.15 9.49 2.90
N VAL A 121 -11.07 9.34 3.66
CA VAL A 121 -10.63 10.25 4.72
C VAL A 121 -9.51 11.10 4.15
N SER A 122 -9.78 12.38 3.91
CA SER A 122 -8.79 13.32 3.39
C SER A 122 -8.30 14.24 4.50
N GLY A 123 -7.00 14.33 4.65
CA GLY A 123 -6.37 15.25 5.59
C GLY A 123 -5.17 15.98 5.00
N LYS A 124 -4.48 16.75 5.84
CA LYS A 124 -3.34 17.59 5.44
C LYS A 124 -2.19 16.79 4.82
N ASN A 125 -1.92 15.58 5.31
CA ASN A 125 -0.73 14.82 4.93
C ASN A 125 -0.99 13.75 3.85
N GLY A 126 -2.26 13.37 3.65
CA GLY A 126 -2.59 12.26 2.78
C GLY A 126 -4.09 11.97 2.73
N ILE A 127 -4.42 11.02 1.85
CA ILE A 127 -5.77 10.50 1.65
C ILE A 127 -5.74 9.02 2.03
N LEU A 128 -6.64 8.62 2.92
CA LEU A 128 -6.83 7.23 3.30
C LEU A 128 -8.20 6.76 2.79
N LYS A 129 -8.18 5.71 1.98
CA LYS A 129 -9.37 5.01 1.49
C LYS A 129 -9.54 3.71 2.26
N ILE A 130 -10.63 3.60 3.00
CA ILE A 130 -11.00 2.43 3.80
C ILE A 130 -12.17 1.75 3.11
N THR A 131 -12.03 0.50 2.67
CA THR A 131 -13.09 -0.23 1.96
C THR A 131 -13.47 -1.52 2.67
N LEU A 132 -14.65 -2.03 2.34
CA LEU A 132 -15.05 -3.39 2.71
C LEU A 132 -14.41 -4.42 1.75
N PRO A 133 -14.13 -5.66 2.21
CA PRO A 133 -13.61 -6.70 1.34
C PRO A 133 -14.64 -7.05 0.25
N GLN A 134 -14.15 -7.32 -0.96
CA GLN A 134 -14.98 -7.73 -2.10
C GLN A 134 -15.70 -9.07 -1.83
N ASN A 135 -15.06 -9.97 -1.06
CA ASN A 135 -15.64 -11.22 -0.58
C ASN A 135 -15.68 -11.21 0.96
N THR A 136 -16.87 -11.31 1.53
CA THR A 136 -17.07 -11.40 2.98
C THR A 136 -16.72 -12.81 3.47
N ALA A 137 -15.44 -13.07 3.71
CA ALA A 137 -15.09 -14.18 4.60
C ALA A 137 -15.46 -13.75 6.02
N ASN A 138 -16.46 -14.39 6.61
CA ASN A 138 -16.80 -14.19 8.02
C ASN A 138 -15.62 -14.63 8.88
N SER A 139 -14.83 -13.70 9.40
CA SER A 139 -13.86 -14.00 10.45
C SER A 139 -14.51 -13.73 11.81
N SER A 140 -15.13 -14.74 12.41
CA SER A 140 -15.48 -14.68 13.82
C SER A 140 -14.23 -14.93 14.67
N GLY A 141 -14.03 -14.06 15.66
CA GLY A 141 -12.87 -14.04 16.53
C GLY A 141 -12.74 -15.32 17.36
N GLY A 142 -11.61 -16.00 17.21
CA GLY A 142 -11.19 -17.05 18.12
C GLY A 142 -9.69 -16.93 18.33
N GLY A 143 -9.28 -16.44 19.51
CA GLY A 143 -7.95 -16.53 20.14
C GLY A 143 -6.66 -16.28 19.33
N THR A 144 -6.76 -15.95 18.05
CA THR A 144 -5.69 -16.01 17.04
C THR A 144 -5.80 -14.82 16.10
N LEU A 145 -4.67 -14.42 15.54
CA LEU A 145 -4.61 -13.42 14.47
C LEU A 145 -4.95 -14.07 13.14
N ARG A 146 -5.79 -13.40 12.35
CA ARG A 146 -6.20 -13.91 11.02
C ARG A 146 -6.19 -12.78 10.00
N PRO A 147 -5.77 -13.03 8.75
CA PRO A 147 -5.81 -12.00 7.73
C PRO A 147 -7.22 -11.92 7.10
N ILE A 148 -7.64 -10.73 6.67
CA ILE A 148 -8.90 -10.54 5.92
C ILE A 148 -8.78 -11.04 4.46
N GLY A 149 -7.56 -11.30 3.98
CA GLY A 149 -7.29 -11.83 2.64
C GLY A 149 -6.04 -12.70 2.61
N GLY A 150 -5.63 -13.14 1.41
CA GLY A 150 -4.35 -13.81 1.24
C GLY A 150 -3.18 -12.86 1.53
N LEU A 151 -2.10 -13.40 2.07
CA LEU A 151 -0.89 -12.62 2.36
C LEU A 151 0.08 -12.76 1.20
N PHE A 152 0.41 -11.62 0.61
CA PHE A 152 1.25 -11.53 -0.58
C PHE A 152 2.28 -10.43 -0.41
N ILE A 153 3.56 -10.81 -0.47
CA ILE A 153 4.69 -9.88 -0.37
C ILE A 153 5.17 -9.56 -1.79
N GLU A 154 5.12 -8.29 -2.15
CA GLU A 154 5.52 -7.78 -3.45
C GLU A 154 6.64 -6.75 -3.25
N PHE A 155 7.82 -7.02 -3.79
CA PHE A 155 8.99 -6.13 -3.67
C PHE A 155 9.36 -5.80 -2.21
N GLY A 156 9.25 -6.79 -1.33
CA GLY A 156 9.46 -6.59 0.10
C GLY A 156 8.36 -5.79 0.81
N SER A 157 7.26 -5.48 0.14
CA SER A 157 6.12 -4.78 0.74
C SER A 157 4.94 -5.71 0.96
N LEU A 158 4.26 -5.56 2.10
CA LEU A 158 3.02 -6.25 2.43
C LEU A 158 2.03 -5.27 3.04
N HIS A 159 0.86 -5.15 2.42
CA HIS A 159 -0.28 -4.44 2.99
C HIS A 159 -1.35 -5.46 3.35
N ALA A 160 -1.71 -5.52 4.63
CA ALA A 160 -2.66 -6.51 5.12
C ALA A 160 -3.48 -5.96 6.27
N THR A 161 -4.69 -6.51 6.43
CA THR A 161 -5.50 -6.29 7.61
C THR A 161 -5.64 -7.60 8.38
N PHE A 162 -5.36 -7.53 9.67
CA PHE A 162 -5.48 -8.65 10.59
C PHE A 162 -6.67 -8.44 11.51
N THR A 163 -7.38 -9.52 11.82
CA THR A 163 -8.40 -9.57 12.85
C THR A 163 -7.84 -10.22 14.11
N PHE A 164 -8.33 -9.78 15.27
CA PHE A 164 -7.99 -10.28 16.61
C PHE A 164 -9.22 -10.19 17.52
N PRO A 165 -9.22 -10.82 18.71
CA PRO A 165 -10.31 -10.66 19.68
C PRO A 165 -10.60 -9.20 20.01
N ASP A 166 -11.87 -8.85 20.17
CA ASP A 166 -12.30 -7.49 20.50
C ASP A 166 -11.57 -6.94 21.74
N VAL A 167 -11.04 -5.72 21.63
CA VAL A 167 -10.36 -4.98 22.68
C VAL A 167 -10.89 -3.55 22.77
N ASN A 168 -10.86 -2.98 23.98
CA ASN A 168 -11.12 -1.56 24.17
C ASN A 168 -9.84 -0.76 23.90
N ILE A 169 -9.85 0.05 22.84
CA ILE A 169 -8.67 0.81 22.41
C ILE A 169 -8.70 2.21 23.02
N LEU A 170 -7.83 2.44 24.01
CA LEU A 170 -7.66 3.74 24.65
C LEU A 170 -6.45 4.51 24.13
N GLU A 171 -5.34 3.81 23.89
CA GLU A 171 -4.07 4.35 23.39
C GLU A 171 -3.62 3.56 22.16
N PRO A 172 -4.18 3.84 20.97
CA PRO A 172 -3.78 3.22 19.70
C PRO A 172 -2.26 3.14 19.48
N SER A 173 -1.51 4.16 19.91
CA SER A 173 -0.07 4.25 19.70
C SER A 173 0.75 3.18 20.44
N LYS A 174 0.15 2.44 21.40
CA LYS A 174 0.83 1.38 22.15
C LYS A 174 0.70 -0.01 21.50
N TYR A 175 -0.07 -0.12 20.43
CA TYR A 175 -0.18 -1.37 19.67
C TYR A 175 0.96 -1.47 18.68
N GLU A 176 1.56 -2.65 18.57
CA GLU A 176 2.61 -2.96 17.60
C GLU A 176 2.24 -4.25 16.87
N ILE A 177 2.46 -4.31 15.57
CA ILE A 177 2.34 -5.55 14.80
C ILE A 177 3.66 -5.81 14.11
N GLY A 178 4.20 -7.01 14.29
CA GLY A 178 5.48 -7.41 13.71
C GLY A 178 5.40 -8.73 12.97
N ILE A 179 6.30 -8.91 11.99
CA ILE A 179 6.56 -10.18 11.31
C ILE A 179 7.91 -10.71 11.76
N LEU A 180 7.98 -11.98 12.14
CA LEU A 180 9.24 -12.62 12.50
C LEU A 180 10.14 -12.78 11.27
N ASN A 181 11.34 -12.24 11.34
CA ASN A 181 12.43 -12.58 10.44
C ASN A 181 13.17 -13.82 10.97
N SER A 182 13.04 -14.94 10.27
CA SER A 182 13.64 -16.21 10.71
C SER A 182 15.17 -16.22 10.64
N ALA A 183 15.79 -15.35 9.84
CA ALA A 183 17.25 -15.32 9.69
C ALA A 183 17.98 -14.83 10.95
N ASN A 184 17.33 -13.94 11.72
CA ASN A 184 17.92 -13.33 12.91
C ASN A 184 17.02 -13.41 14.15
N ASN A 185 15.89 -14.11 14.06
CA ASN A 185 14.90 -14.29 15.11
C ASN A 185 14.41 -12.97 15.75
N SER A 186 14.27 -11.93 14.93
CA SER A 186 13.77 -10.62 15.35
C SER A 186 12.47 -10.27 14.63
N PHE A 187 11.64 -9.43 15.26
CA PHE A 187 10.41 -8.93 14.63
C PHE A 187 10.70 -7.65 13.86
N ILE A 188 10.24 -7.61 12.60
CA ILE A 188 10.16 -6.40 11.80
C ILE A 188 8.78 -5.79 12.05
N ASN A 189 8.76 -4.61 12.64
CA ASN A 189 7.51 -3.90 12.93
C ASN A 189 6.94 -3.30 11.64
N GLY A 190 5.64 -3.45 11.47
CA GLY A 190 4.87 -2.77 10.44
C GLY A 190 4.25 -1.50 10.97
N ASP A 191 3.94 -0.59 10.06
CA ASP A 191 3.27 0.66 10.37
C ASP A 191 1.76 0.44 10.37
N ILE A 192 1.16 0.57 11.56
CA ILE A 192 -0.29 0.46 11.70
C ILE A 192 -0.94 1.72 11.12
N ILE A 193 -1.71 1.54 10.05
CA ILE A 193 -2.39 2.61 9.31
C ILE A 193 -3.73 2.94 9.98
N VAL A 194 -4.49 1.88 10.32
CA VAL A 194 -5.81 1.95 10.92
C VAL A 194 -5.98 0.86 11.97
N LEU A 195 -6.59 1.22 13.10
CA LEU A 195 -7.08 0.27 14.10
C LEU A 195 -8.61 0.32 14.21
N LYS A 196 -9.19 -0.84 14.45
CA LYS A 196 -10.53 -1.05 14.97
C LYS A 196 -10.42 -1.90 16.22
N ASN A 197 -11.46 -1.93 17.06
CA ASN A 197 -11.50 -2.74 18.28
C ASN A 197 -11.11 -4.22 18.06
N ASN A 198 -11.19 -4.75 16.84
CA ASN A 198 -10.83 -6.12 16.52
C ASN A 198 -10.01 -6.29 15.24
N GLN A 199 -9.50 -5.19 14.68
CA GLN A 199 -8.78 -5.20 13.41
C GLN A 199 -7.62 -4.22 13.40
N ALA A 200 -6.58 -4.54 12.65
CA ALA A 200 -5.49 -3.63 12.35
C ALA A 200 -5.09 -3.76 10.89
N ALA A 201 -5.18 -2.65 10.16
CA ALA A 201 -4.59 -2.53 8.82
C ALA A 201 -3.16 -2.02 8.98
N VAL A 202 -2.21 -2.73 8.39
CA VAL A 202 -0.77 -2.53 8.58
C VAL A 202 -0.07 -2.58 7.24
N GLY A 203 0.89 -1.68 7.05
CA GLY A 203 1.87 -1.73 5.97
C GLY A 203 3.21 -2.22 6.49
N PHE A 204 3.87 -3.08 5.73
CA PHE A 204 5.26 -3.45 5.93
C PHE A 204 6.03 -3.12 4.67
N GLU A 205 7.27 -2.67 4.84
CA GLU A 205 8.20 -2.39 3.76
C GLU A 205 9.55 -3.03 4.08
N ASN A 206 10.39 -3.21 3.05
CA ASN A 206 11.74 -3.77 3.17
C ASN A 206 11.77 -5.16 3.82
N LEU A 207 10.73 -5.97 3.61
CA LEU A 207 10.66 -7.35 4.10
C LEU A 207 11.64 -8.24 3.30
N PRO A 208 12.59 -8.91 3.96
CA PRO A 208 13.43 -9.91 3.32
C PRO A 208 12.64 -11.21 3.07
N SER A 209 13.09 -12.05 2.13
CA SER A 209 12.44 -13.34 1.84
C SER A 209 12.41 -14.29 3.06
N SER A 210 13.33 -14.11 4.02
CA SER A 210 13.42 -14.86 5.27
C SER A 210 12.26 -14.66 6.25
N VAL A 211 11.33 -13.74 5.97
CA VAL A 211 10.09 -13.64 6.76
C VAL A 211 9.13 -14.79 6.49
N VAL A 212 9.21 -15.39 5.30
CA VAL A 212 8.45 -16.59 4.95
C VAL A 212 9.34 -17.80 5.19
N ASN A 213 8.87 -18.72 6.01
CA ASN A 213 9.63 -19.93 6.31
C ASN A 213 9.54 -20.95 5.16
N LYS A 214 10.32 -22.03 5.26
CA LYS A 214 10.36 -23.13 4.27
C LYS A 214 9.00 -23.82 4.02
N ASP A 215 8.06 -23.67 4.94
CA ASP A 215 6.73 -24.27 4.88
C ASP A 215 5.68 -23.30 4.28
N GLY A 216 6.12 -22.13 3.78
CA GLY A 216 5.22 -21.13 3.19
C GLY A 216 4.42 -20.33 4.20
N MET A 217 4.94 -20.19 5.42
CA MET A 217 4.25 -19.51 6.53
C MET A 217 5.02 -18.27 6.98
N ILE A 218 4.29 -17.21 7.32
CA ILE A 218 4.82 -16.06 8.07
C ILE A 218 4.29 -16.09 9.50
N ARG A 219 5.14 -15.76 10.47
CA ARG A 219 4.72 -15.57 11.86
C ARG A 219 4.47 -14.10 12.12
N ILE A 220 3.21 -13.75 12.39
CA ILE A 220 2.79 -12.40 12.75
C ILE A 220 2.47 -12.35 14.24
N SER A 221 2.86 -11.26 14.89
CA SER A 221 2.54 -10.99 16.29
C SER A 221 1.94 -9.60 16.46
N LEU A 222 0.88 -9.53 17.26
CA LEU A 222 0.26 -8.30 17.76
C LEU A 222 0.62 -8.16 19.22
N LYS A 223 1.30 -7.07 19.56
CA LYS A 223 1.44 -6.60 20.94
C LYS A 223 0.29 -5.65 21.24
N LYS A 224 -0.50 -5.99 22.27
CA LYS A 224 -1.57 -5.14 22.79
C LYS A 224 -1.01 -4.02 23.67
N SER A 225 -1.83 -3.01 23.94
CA SER A 225 -1.47 -1.90 24.84
C SER A 225 -1.13 -2.32 26.27
N ASP A 226 -1.60 -3.49 26.72
CA ASP A 226 -1.28 -4.09 28.01
C ASP A 226 0.06 -4.85 28.03
N GLY A 227 0.78 -4.89 26.90
CA GLY A 227 2.05 -5.58 26.74
C GLY A 227 1.96 -7.07 26.44
N THR A 228 0.75 -7.64 26.38
CA THR A 228 0.56 -9.05 26.01
C THR A 228 0.54 -9.24 24.50
N PHE A 229 0.88 -10.46 24.05
CA PHE A 229 1.05 -10.78 22.63
C PHE A 229 0.01 -11.79 22.16
N ILE A 230 -0.45 -11.63 20.92
CA ILE A 230 -1.18 -12.64 20.16
C ILE A 230 -0.32 -12.94 18.94
N SER A 231 -0.03 -14.22 18.68
CA SER A 231 0.79 -14.61 17.52
C SER A 231 0.09 -15.67 16.69
N SER A 232 0.34 -15.69 15.39
CA SER A 232 -0.19 -16.72 14.48
C SER A 232 0.74 -16.95 13.31
N ASP A 233 0.81 -18.21 12.87
CA ASP A 233 1.50 -18.61 11.65
C ASP A 233 0.46 -18.66 10.52
N LEU A 234 0.70 -17.89 9.47
CA LEU A 234 -0.26 -17.67 8.39
C LEU A 234 0.38 -17.99 7.03
N PRO A 235 -0.33 -18.69 6.11
CA PRO A 235 0.20 -18.96 4.78
C PRO A 235 0.45 -17.65 4.03
N ALA A 236 1.62 -17.54 3.42
CA ALA A 236 2.02 -16.38 2.64
C ALA A 236 3.02 -16.79 1.56
N TRP A 237 3.08 -15.98 0.52
CA TRP A 237 4.13 -16.08 -0.49
C TRP A 237 4.50 -14.70 -0.98
N GLY A 238 5.59 -14.61 -1.73
CA GLY A 238 5.97 -13.35 -2.33
C GLY A 238 7.03 -13.50 -3.39
N TYR A 239 7.39 -12.36 -3.97
CA TYR A 239 8.38 -12.28 -5.01
C TYR A 239 9.14 -10.96 -5.02
N ASN A 240 10.37 -11.01 -5.51
CA ASN A 240 11.20 -9.86 -5.81
C ASN A 240 11.62 -9.91 -7.28
N ILE A 241 11.57 -8.77 -8.00
CA ILE A 241 12.19 -8.65 -9.33
C ILE A 241 13.57 -8.03 -9.16
N ILE A 242 14.55 -8.62 -9.84
CA ILE A 242 15.95 -8.24 -9.74
C ILE A 242 16.42 -7.82 -11.12
N VAL A 243 16.91 -6.59 -11.21
CA VAL A 243 17.51 -6.01 -12.42
C VAL A 243 18.76 -5.27 -12.00
N SER A 244 19.86 -5.53 -12.69
CA SER A 244 21.11 -4.83 -12.44
C SER A 244 21.08 -3.42 -13.06
N GLU A 245 21.82 -2.49 -12.49
CA GLU A 245 22.09 -1.20 -13.14
C GLU A 245 22.70 -1.46 -14.53
N THR A 246 22.21 -0.75 -15.55
CA THR A 246 22.67 -0.88 -16.94
C THR A 246 22.81 0.50 -17.59
N ASP A 247 23.66 0.60 -18.61
CA ASP A 247 23.78 1.79 -19.43
C ASP A 247 22.62 1.89 -20.44
N THR A 248 22.30 3.12 -20.86
CA THR A 248 21.30 3.35 -21.91
C THR A 248 21.69 2.61 -23.20
N GLY A 249 20.73 1.90 -23.78
CA GLY A 249 20.94 1.07 -24.99
C GLY A 249 21.59 -0.29 -24.72
N VAL A 250 22.02 -0.57 -23.48
CA VAL A 250 22.62 -1.86 -23.11
C VAL A 250 21.55 -2.78 -22.50
N PRO A 251 21.35 -3.98 -23.05
CA PRO A 251 20.39 -4.93 -22.49
C PRO A 251 20.81 -5.43 -21.10
N ALA A 252 19.88 -5.40 -20.14
CA ALA A 252 20.05 -5.95 -18.81
C ALA A 252 19.13 -7.17 -18.59
N PRO A 253 19.63 -8.26 -17.99
CA PRO A 253 18.78 -9.40 -17.65
C PRO A 253 17.83 -9.05 -16.50
N ILE A 254 16.60 -9.54 -16.59
CA ILE A 254 15.63 -9.54 -15.50
C ILE A 254 15.55 -10.96 -14.94
N THR A 255 15.83 -11.09 -13.64
CA THR A 255 15.61 -12.30 -12.85
C THR A 255 14.60 -12.02 -11.74
N ALA A 256 14.22 -13.05 -10.98
CA ALA A 256 13.38 -12.90 -9.80
C ALA A 256 13.78 -13.89 -8.71
N GLU A 257 13.24 -13.65 -7.53
CA GLU A 257 13.18 -14.58 -6.42
C GLU A 257 11.71 -14.79 -6.07
N VAL A 258 11.31 -16.03 -5.83
CA VAL A 258 9.96 -16.37 -5.34
C VAL A 258 10.10 -17.20 -4.07
N PHE A 259 9.32 -16.88 -3.05
CA PHE A 259 9.40 -17.55 -1.76
C PHE A 259 8.00 -17.88 -1.23
N GLY A 260 7.92 -18.92 -0.40
CA GLY A 260 6.69 -19.40 0.20
C GLY A 260 5.79 -20.28 -0.68
N LEU A 261 6.27 -20.67 -1.86
CA LEU A 261 5.61 -21.62 -2.76
C LEU A 261 6.49 -22.84 -3.01
N SER A 262 5.90 -23.94 -3.45
CA SER A 262 6.66 -25.14 -3.79
C SER A 262 7.33 -25.02 -5.17
N ASP A 263 8.47 -25.70 -5.36
CA ASP A 263 9.30 -25.60 -6.57
C ASP A 263 8.56 -25.90 -7.89
N ASN A 264 7.51 -26.73 -7.83
CA ASN A 264 6.76 -27.15 -9.01
C ASN A 264 5.64 -26.18 -9.41
N GLU A 265 5.39 -25.13 -8.63
CA GLU A 265 4.34 -24.17 -8.95
C GLU A 265 4.76 -23.24 -10.08
N GLU A 266 3.81 -22.89 -10.94
CA GLU A 266 4.06 -22.03 -12.08
C GLU A 266 3.72 -20.57 -11.76
N ILE A 267 4.64 -19.69 -12.13
CA ILE A 267 4.49 -18.23 -12.00
C ILE A 267 4.59 -17.60 -13.39
N SER A 268 3.59 -16.79 -13.73
CA SER A 268 3.56 -15.99 -14.95
C SER A 268 3.93 -14.54 -14.66
N PHE A 269 4.95 -14.05 -15.34
CA PHE A 269 5.38 -12.65 -15.34
C PHE A 269 4.91 -11.98 -16.62
N ASN A 270 4.21 -10.87 -16.48
CA ASN A 270 3.71 -10.08 -17.60
C ASN A 270 4.21 -8.64 -17.47
N PHE A 271 5.22 -8.28 -18.25
CA PHE A 271 5.83 -6.96 -18.26
C PHE A 271 5.10 -6.04 -19.23
N VAL A 272 4.90 -4.79 -18.80
CA VAL A 272 4.40 -3.71 -19.65
C VAL A 272 5.57 -2.76 -19.90
N SER A 273 6.01 -2.67 -21.15
CA SER A 273 7.07 -1.72 -21.52
C SER A 273 6.52 -0.29 -21.44
N LEU A 274 7.18 0.56 -20.66
CA LEU A 274 6.88 1.98 -20.62
C LEU A 274 7.61 2.73 -21.74
N THR A 275 7.27 4.00 -21.95
CA THR A 275 7.94 4.86 -22.94
C THR A 275 9.46 4.82 -22.76
N GLY A 276 10.18 4.50 -23.84
CA GLY A 276 11.64 4.40 -23.81
C GLY A 276 12.19 3.07 -23.30
N GLN A 277 11.34 2.08 -22.99
CA GLN A 277 11.75 0.74 -22.59
C GLN A 277 11.40 -0.30 -23.67
N VAL A 278 12.23 -1.32 -23.78
CA VAL A 278 11.95 -2.53 -24.56
C VAL A 278 12.19 -3.72 -23.64
N ILE A 279 11.13 -4.50 -23.36
CA ILE A 279 11.20 -5.71 -22.53
C ILE A 279 10.83 -6.93 -23.39
N ASN A 280 11.74 -7.90 -23.53
CA ASN A 280 11.54 -9.08 -24.36
C ASN A 280 12.14 -10.37 -23.75
N PRO A 281 11.35 -11.46 -23.62
CA PRO A 281 9.91 -11.54 -23.86
C PRO A 281 9.09 -10.69 -22.88
N SER A 282 7.94 -10.16 -23.31
CA SER A 282 7.03 -9.41 -22.44
C SER A 282 6.27 -10.32 -21.48
N THR A 283 6.08 -11.59 -21.84
CA THR A 283 5.45 -12.59 -20.97
C THR A 283 6.33 -13.81 -20.87
N LYS A 284 6.50 -14.33 -19.65
CA LYS A 284 7.23 -15.57 -19.39
C LYS A 284 6.57 -16.32 -18.24
N THR A 285 6.40 -17.63 -18.43
CA THR A 285 6.00 -18.55 -17.35
C THR A 285 7.18 -19.46 -17.04
N LEU A 286 7.45 -19.66 -15.75
CA LEU A 286 8.48 -20.55 -15.22
C LEU A 286 7.96 -21.20 -13.94
N THR A 287 8.55 -22.34 -13.59
CA THR A 287 8.35 -22.94 -12.26
C THR A 287 9.14 -22.17 -11.20
N VAL A 288 8.70 -22.21 -9.94
CA VAL A 288 9.42 -21.60 -8.80
C VAL A 288 10.86 -22.12 -8.71
N GLY A 289 11.06 -23.42 -8.94
CA GLY A 289 12.38 -24.04 -8.92
C GLY A 289 13.32 -23.54 -10.03
N GLU A 290 12.80 -23.17 -11.20
CA GLU A 290 13.59 -22.51 -12.26
C GLU A 290 13.93 -21.07 -11.88
N ILE A 291 12.95 -20.33 -11.37
CA ILE A 291 13.12 -18.92 -10.99
C ILE A 291 14.22 -18.79 -9.94
N ASN A 292 14.16 -19.59 -8.87
CA ASN A 292 15.11 -19.52 -7.76
C ASN A 292 16.50 -20.08 -8.10
N LYS A 293 16.67 -20.76 -9.26
CA LYS A 293 17.98 -21.10 -9.83
C LYS A 293 18.60 -19.93 -10.63
N GLY A 294 17.91 -18.79 -10.71
CA GLY A 294 18.37 -17.61 -11.42
C GLY A 294 18.08 -17.64 -12.92
N VAL A 295 17.12 -18.44 -13.38
CA VAL A 295 16.72 -18.44 -14.79
C VAL A 295 16.23 -17.04 -15.17
N GLN A 296 16.78 -16.52 -16.27
CA GLN A 296 16.40 -15.23 -16.81
C GLN A 296 14.94 -15.25 -17.28
N ILE A 297 14.16 -14.29 -16.78
CA ILE A 297 12.73 -14.14 -17.09
C ILE A 297 12.56 -13.31 -18.36
N SER A 298 13.31 -12.22 -18.46
CA SER A 298 13.26 -11.30 -19.59
C SER A 298 14.55 -10.48 -19.72
N THR A 299 14.61 -9.61 -20.73
CA THR A 299 15.67 -8.62 -20.93
C THR A 299 15.03 -7.25 -21.06
N ILE A 300 15.57 -6.24 -20.38
CA ILE A 300 15.17 -4.84 -20.54
C ILE A 300 16.27 -4.04 -21.21
N THR A 301 15.90 -3.16 -22.15
CA THR A 301 16.78 -2.14 -22.70
C THR A 301 16.09 -0.78 -22.58
N THR A 302 16.79 0.21 -22.03
CA THR A 302 16.26 1.56 -21.82
C THR A 302 16.88 2.54 -22.81
N LYS A 303 16.10 3.51 -23.29
CA LYS A 303 16.54 4.59 -24.20
C LYS A 303 16.65 5.94 -23.48
N ILE A 304 16.26 5.99 -22.21
CA ILE A 304 16.18 7.19 -21.39
C ILE A 304 17.12 7.00 -20.21
N GLU A 305 17.89 8.04 -19.89
CA GLU A 305 18.78 8.07 -18.74
C GLU A 305 17.99 8.28 -17.43
N GLY A 306 18.58 7.84 -16.32
CA GLY A 306 18.01 8.02 -14.97
C GLY A 306 16.98 6.94 -14.60
N PRO A 307 16.43 7.02 -13.37
CA PRO A 307 15.60 5.95 -12.82
C PRO A 307 14.41 5.56 -13.69
N GLN A 308 14.35 4.27 -14.02
CA GLN A 308 13.30 3.71 -14.87
C GLN A 308 12.43 2.76 -14.05
N PRO A 309 11.10 2.97 -14.01
CA PRO A 309 10.21 2.03 -13.37
C PRO A 309 9.96 0.79 -14.20
N ILE A 310 9.78 -0.35 -13.54
CA ILE A 310 9.38 -1.61 -14.17
C ILE A 310 7.95 -1.90 -13.79
N ALA A 311 7.08 -1.98 -14.80
CA ALA A 311 5.70 -2.40 -14.63
C ALA A 311 5.58 -3.90 -14.93
N VAL A 312 5.19 -4.67 -13.92
CA VAL A 312 5.00 -6.12 -14.04
C VAL A 312 3.72 -6.55 -13.33
N THR A 313 3.01 -7.51 -13.92
CA THR A 313 1.94 -8.26 -13.26
C THR A 313 2.40 -9.69 -13.08
N VAL A 314 2.48 -10.14 -11.83
CA VAL A 314 2.87 -11.50 -11.47
C VAL A 314 1.66 -12.29 -11.03
N LYS A 315 1.50 -13.49 -11.59
CA LYS A 315 0.37 -14.39 -11.30
C LYS A 315 0.87 -15.79 -10.97
N ARG A 316 0.42 -16.32 -9.84
CA ARG A 316 0.48 -17.75 -9.54
C ARG A 316 -0.55 -18.48 -10.41
N LEU A 317 -0.10 -19.42 -11.23
CA LEU A 317 -0.95 -20.31 -11.99
C LEU A 317 -1.22 -21.56 -11.14
N LYS A 318 -2.48 -21.97 -11.05
CA LYS A 318 -2.92 -23.13 -10.26
C LYS A 318 -2.91 -24.39 -11.11
#